data_AF-A0A069CZ80-F1
#
_entry.id   AF-A0A069CZ80-F1
#
_cell.length_a   1.000
_cell.length_b   1.000
_cell.length_c   1.000
_cell.angle_alpha   90.00
_cell.angle_beta   90.00
_cell.angle_gamma   90.00
#
_symmetry.space_group_name_H-M   'P 1'
#
loop_
_entity.id
_entity.type
_entity.pdbx_description
1 polymer ?
#
loop_
_entity_poly.entity_id
_entity_poly.type
_entity_poly.pdbx_seq_one_letter_code
_entity_poly.pdbx_strand_id
1 'polypeptide(L)'
;MKNVSKTGKTIAAFSLLCISITNINAQEMSVGIELRPRAEYRDGYGSPNAENTDPGGFILQRTRLTVGFKNSYLKTGITVQDSRTLGETGTNSEAVSASGSLSVYEAWQMYYFVPADRLL
;
A
#
# COMPACT_ATOMS: atom_id res chain seq x y z
N MET A 1 -36.23 -43.94 -16.12
CA MET A 1 -35.63 -43.68 -14.79
C MET A 1 -34.37 -42.80 -14.80
N LYS A 2 -33.92 -42.21 -15.93
CA LYS A 2 -32.67 -41.41 -16.00
C LYS A 2 -32.83 -39.92 -15.64
N ASN A 3 -34.06 -39.41 -15.51
CA ASN A 3 -34.30 -37.97 -15.31
C ASN A 3 -34.17 -37.51 -13.85
N VAL A 4 -34.45 -38.40 -12.88
CA VAL A 4 -34.37 -38.05 -11.45
C VAL A 4 -32.94 -37.67 -11.03
N SER A 5 -31.90 -38.29 -11.61
CA SER A 5 -30.51 -37.96 -11.28
C SER A 5 -30.03 -36.65 -11.93
N LYS A 6 -30.59 -36.26 -13.08
CA LYS A 6 -30.32 -34.94 -13.68
C LYS A 6 -30.99 -33.83 -12.88
N THR A 7 -32.25 -34.03 -12.47
CA THR A 7 -33.00 -33.07 -11.64
C THR A 7 -32.36 -32.88 -10.26
N GLY A 8 -31.84 -33.94 -9.64
CA GLY A 8 -31.10 -33.84 -8.38
C GLY A 8 -29.78 -33.07 -8.52
N LYS A 9 -29.04 -33.28 -9.61
CA LYS A 9 -27.81 -32.53 -9.92
C LYS A 9 -28.07 -31.05 -10.18
N THR A 10 -29.18 -30.70 -10.84
CA THR A 10 -29.56 -29.30 -11.06
C THR A 10 -30.00 -28.61 -9.78
N ILE A 11 -30.71 -29.30 -8.87
CA ILE A 11 -31.09 -28.77 -7.57
C ILE A 11 -29.84 -28.56 -6.68
N ALA A 12 -28.90 -29.51 -6.69
CA ALA A 12 -27.63 -29.37 -5.98
C ALA A 12 -26.78 -28.23 -6.54
N ALA A 13 -26.70 -28.07 -7.86
CA ALA A 13 -25.98 -26.97 -8.51
C ALA A 13 -26.61 -25.60 -8.20
N PHE A 14 -27.94 -25.52 -8.13
CA PHE A 14 -28.66 -24.30 -7.77
C PHE A 14 -28.46 -23.93 -6.29
N SER A 15 -28.50 -24.92 -5.39
CA SER A 15 -28.14 -24.76 -3.97
C SER A 15 -26.71 -24.24 -3.79
N LEU A 16 -25.75 -24.81 -4.54
CA LEU A 16 -24.35 -24.39 -4.51
C LEU A 16 -24.15 -22.95 -5.03
N LEU A 17 -24.96 -22.55 -6.02
CA LEU A 17 -24.98 -21.19 -6.56
C LEU A 17 -25.65 -20.19 -5.61
N CYS A 18 -26.60 -20.60 -4.77
CA CYS A 18 -27.23 -19.72 -3.77
C CYS A 18 -26.32 -19.43 -2.58
N ILE A 19 -25.44 -20.37 -2.19
CA ILE A 19 -24.48 -20.18 -1.08
C ILE A 19 -23.41 -19.13 -1.45
N SER A 20 -23.03 -19.03 -2.72
CA SER A 20 -22.01 -18.10 -3.22
C SER A 20 -22.46 -16.63 -3.31
N ILE A 21 -23.73 -16.31 -2.99
CA ILE A 21 -24.28 -14.93 -3.04
C ILE A 21 -24.30 -14.28 -1.63
N THR A 22 -23.84 -14.97 -0.60
CA THR A 22 -23.79 -14.42 0.75
C THR A 22 -22.69 -13.35 0.86
N ASN A 23 -23.07 -12.10 0.61
CA ASN A 23 -22.26 -10.93 0.92
C ASN A 23 -22.28 -10.70 2.44
N ILE A 24 -21.34 -11.33 3.15
CA ILE A 24 -21.09 -11.06 4.57
C ILE A 24 -20.31 -9.74 4.67
N ASN A 25 -21.00 -8.62 4.50
CA ASN A 25 -20.43 -7.28 4.65
C ASN A 25 -20.44 -6.88 6.13
N ALA A 26 -19.43 -7.32 6.88
CA ALA A 26 -19.13 -6.79 8.21
C ALA A 26 -17.67 -6.32 8.35
N GLN A 27 -16.83 -6.61 7.34
CA GLN A 27 -15.40 -6.39 7.36
C GLN A 27 -14.97 -5.80 6.02
N GLU A 28 -14.34 -4.63 6.05
CA GLU A 28 -13.81 -3.91 4.90
C GLU A 28 -12.28 -3.93 4.99
N MET A 29 -11.64 -4.47 3.95
CA MET A 29 -10.18 -4.45 3.81
C MET A 29 -9.82 -3.49 2.69
N SER A 30 -8.92 -2.56 2.96
CA SER A 30 -8.42 -1.59 1.99
C SER A 30 -6.93 -1.78 1.79
N VAL A 31 -6.48 -1.87 0.54
CA VAL A 31 -5.04 -1.87 0.21
C VAL A 31 -4.79 -0.69 -0.72
N GLY A 32 -3.84 0.16 -0.33
CA GLY A 32 -3.44 1.34 -1.09
C GLY A 32 -1.95 1.32 -1.38
N ILE A 33 -1.57 1.71 -2.58
CA ILE A 33 -0.18 1.93 -2.95
C ILE A 33 0.01 3.37 -3.40
N GLU A 34 1.10 3.99 -2.98
CA GLU A 34 1.48 5.32 -3.40
C GLU A 34 2.90 5.30 -3.93
N LEU A 35 3.08 5.80 -5.15
CA LEU A 35 4.38 5.93 -5.81
C LEU A 35 4.65 7.41 -6.07
N ARG A 36 5.77 7.91 -5.56
CA ARG A 36 6.24 9.29 -5.76
C ARG A 36 7.69 9.32 -6.22
N PRO A 37 7.96 9.03 -7.51
CA PRO A 37 9.25 9.29 -8.11
C PRO A 37 9.42 10.79 -8.36
N ARG A 38 10.64 11.30 -8.17
CA ARG A 38 11.04 12.67 -8.49
C ARG A 38 12.42 12.60 -9.13
N ALA A 39 12.55 13.16 -10.32
CA ALA A 39 13.84 13.39 -10.94
C ALA A 39 14.26 14.83 -10.63
N GLU A 40 15.49 15.02 -10.19
CA GLU A 40 16.07 16.31 -9.90
C GLU A 40 17.37 16.45 -10.70
N TYR A 41 17.51 17.56 -11.42
CA TYR A 41 18.75 17.94 -12.10
C TYR A 41 19.23 19.22 -11.44
N ARG A 42 20.45 19.17 -10.88
CA ARG A 42 21.01 20.26 -10.08
C ARG A 42 22.27 20.77 -10.76
N ASP A 43 22.16 21.99 -11.27
CA ASP A 43 23.29 22.79 -11.72
C ASP A 43 23.46 23.97 -10.75
N GLY A 44 23.79 23.64 -9.50
CA GLY A 44 23.92 24.59 -8.39
C GLY A 44 22.73 24.67 -7.45
N TYR A 45 23.04 24.82 -6.15
CA TYR A 45 22.05 24.88 -5.09
C TYR A 45 22.60 25.62 -3.86
N GLY A 46 21.94 26.71 -3.46
CA GLY A 46 22.28 27.44 -2.23
C GLY A 46 23.52 28.36 -2.31
N SER A 47 24.40 28.19 -3.29
CA SER A 47 25.52 29.08 -3.61
C SER A 47 25.82 29.05 -5.12
N PRO A 48 26.52 30.06 -5.66
CA PRO A 48 27.03 30.01 -7.04
C PRO A 48 27.91 28.77 -7.25
N ASN A 49 27.82 28.14 -8.42
CA ASN A 49 28.67 27.01 -8.77
C ASN A 49 30.14 27.45 -8.79
N ALA A 50 31.00 26.63 -8.19
CA ALA A 50 32.44 26.79 -8.39
C ALA A 50 32.76 26.53 -9.87
N GLU A 51 33.73 27.27 -10.41
CA GLU A 51 34.19 27.08 -11.79
C GLU A 51 34.58 25.60 -12.01
N ASN A 52 34.04 24.98 -13.06
CA ASN A 52 34.24 23.57 -13.47
C ASN A 52 33.55 22.49 -12.61
N THR A 53 32.40 22.78 -11.99
CA THR A 53 31.57 21.72 -11.37
C THR A 53 30.54 21.20 -12.38
N ASP A 54 30.57 19.89 -12.67
CA ASP A 54 29.57 19.26 -13.52
C ASP A 54 28.22 19.14 -12.79
N PRO A 55 27.09 19.38 -13.47
CA PRO A 55 25.76 19.29 -12.88
C PRO A 55 25.41 17.84 -12.50
N GLY A 56 24.75 17.68 -11.35
CA GLY A 56 24.37 16.38 -10.78
C GLY A 56 22.92 16.00 -11.12
N GLY A 57 22.69 14.74 -11.50
CA GLY A 57 21.36 14.18 -11.71
C GLY A 57 20.99 13.18 -10.63
N PHE A 58 19.84 13.35 -9.99
CA PHE A 58 19.35 12.50 -8.91
C PHE A 58 17.92 12.04 -9.19
N ILE A 59 17.58 10.80 -8.82
CA ILE A 59 16.21 10.31 -8.82
C ILE A 59 15.85 9.89 -7.40
N LEU A 60 14.89 10.59 -6.80
CA LEU A 60 14.32 10.22 -5.51
C LEU A 60 13.06 9.39 -5.75
N GLN A 61 12.95 8.26 -5.08
CA GLN A 61 11.78 7.39 -5.12
C GLN A 61 11.21 7.25 -3.71
N ARG A 62 9.91 7.52 -3.55
CA ARG A 62 9.20 7.18 -2.31
C ARG A 62 7.98 6.34 -2.61
N THR A 63 7.95 5.14 -2.06
CA THR A 63 6.87 4.16 -2.19
C THR A 63 6.23 3.93 -0.83
N ARG A 64 4.89 3.98 -0.76
CA ARG A 64 4.14 3.60 0.43
C ARG A 64 3.14 2.53 0.10
N LEU A 65 3.07 1.52 0.96
CA LEU A 65 2.03 0.49 0.94
C LEU A 65 1.23 0.60 2.23
N THR A 66 -0.06 0.87 2.08
CA THR A 66 -1.02 0.98 3.19
C THR A 66 -1.96 -0.20 3.15
N VAL A 67 -2.11 -0.87 4.28
CA VAL A 67 -3.12 -1.91 4.50
C VAL A 67 -4.01 -1.46 5.65
N GLY A 68 -5.31 -1.40 5.38
CA GLY A 68 -6.34 -1.03 6.33
C GLY A 68 -7.36 -2.14 6.49
N PHE A 69 -7.88 -2.28 7.70
CA PHE A 69 -8.95 -3.19 8.04
C PHE A 69 -9.97 -2.47 8.92
N LYS A 70 -11.25 -2.66 8.64
CA LYS A 70 -12.35 -2.05 9.36
C LYS A 70 -13.47 -3.07 9.57
N ASN A 71 -14.03 -3.10 10.77
CA ASN A 71 -15.29 -3.76 11.10
C ASN A 71 -16.13 -2.83 12.01
N SER A 72 -17.27 -3.30 12.50
CA SER A 72 -18.17 -2.51 13.38
C SER A 72 -17.51 -1.97 14.65
N TYR A 73 -16.48 -2.61 15.21
CA TYR A 73 -15.86 -2.21 16.48
C TYR A 73 -14.40 -1.83 16.37
N LEU A 74 -13.76 -2.11 15.23
CA LEU A 74 -12.32 -2.01 15.07
C LEU A 74 -12.01 -1.39 13.71
N LYS A 75 -11.16 -0.37 13.73
CA LYS A 75 -10.52 0.17 12.54
C LYS A 75 -9.02 0.22 12.78
N THR A 76 -8.24 -0.41 11.92
CA THR A 76 -6.79 -0.48 12.06
C THR A 76 -6.13 -0.20 10.72
N GLY A 77 -4.95 0.38 10.76
CA GLY A 77 -4.17 0.71 9.56
C GLY A 77 -2.68 0.57 9.83
N ILE A 78 -1.96 0.03 8.86
CA ILE A 78 -0.51 0.04 8.84
C ILE A 78 -0.02 0.50 7.47
N THR A 79 0.98 1.37 7.47
CA THR A 79 1.66 1.81 6.26
C THR A 79 3.15 1.63 6.42
N VAL A 80 3.75 0.94 5.46
CA VAL A 80 5.20 0.87 5.31
C VAL A 80 5.64 1.81 4.21
N GLN A 81 6.77 2.48 4.41
CA GLN A 81 7.38 3.40 3.46
C GLN A 81 8.80 2.97 3.14
N ASP A 82 9.10 2.93 1.85
CA ASP A 82 10.44 2.81 1.30
C ASP A 82 10.81 4.12 0.59
N SER A 83 11.92 4.74 0.98
CA SER A 83 12.40 5.98 0.37
C SER A 83 13.84 5.77 -0.07
N ARG A 84 14.16 6.05 -1.33
CA ARG A 84 15.49 5.81 -1.94
C ARG A 84 15.93 6.98 -2.80
N THR A 85 17.23 7.22 -2.87
CA THR A 85 17.86 8.16 -3.81
C THR A 85 18.84 7.41 -4.71
N LEU A 86 18.67 7.57 -6.01
CA LEU A 86 19.49 6.94 -7.06
C LEU A 86 20.28 8.03 -7.78
N GLY A 87 21.55 7.78 -8.10
CA GLY A 87 22.42 8.73 -8.79
C GLY A 87 23.34 9.56 -7.89
N GLU A 88 23.45 9.24 -6.60
CA GLU A 88 24.42 9.89 -5.71
C GLU A 88 25.84 9.35 -5.97
N THR A 89 26.67 10.15 -6.64
CA THR A 89 28.11 9.89 -6.84
C THR A 89 28.93 10.49 -5.69
N GLY A 90 28.87 9.86 -4.51
CA GLY A 90 29.74 10.19 -3.38
C GLY A 90 30.83 9.13 -3.16
N THR A 91 32.09 9.44 -3.46
CA THR A 91 33.25 8.54 -3.31
C THR A 91 33.75 8.38 -1.87
N ASN A 92 33.03 8.87 -0.88
CA ASN A 92 33.39 8.71 0.52
C ASN A 92 32.16 8.40 1.37
N SER A 93 32.38 7.54 2.37
CA SER A 93 31.45 7.00 3.36
C SER A 93 30.61 5.85 2.83
N GLU A 94 30.64 4.70 3.51
CA GLU A 94 29.54 4.05 4.27
C GLU A 94 28.05 4.25 3.83
N ALA A 95 27.74 5.18 2.92
CA ALA A 95 26.42 5.62 2.48
C ALA A 95 25.76 4.71 1.42
N VAL A 96 26.47 3.70 0.88
CA VAL A 96 25.86 2.68 0.01
C VAL A 96 24.85 1.81 0.78
N SER A 97 24.96 1.78 2.11
CA SER A 97 23.96 1.17 3.02
C SER A 97 22.84 2.13 3.45
N ALA A 98 22.93 3.43 3.09
CA ALA A 98 22.08 4.51 3.60
C ALA A 98 21.27 5.27 2.53
N SER A 99 21.41 4.93 1.25
CA SER A 99 20.70 5.62 0.15
C SER A 99 19.22 5.24 0.04
N GLY A 100 18.74 4.29 0.85
CA GLY A 100 17.32 3.99 0.95
C GLY A 100 16.90 3.30 2.24
N SER A 101 15.84 3.80 2.88
CA SER A 101 15.32 3.28 4.15
C SER A 101 13.92 2.71 3.97
N LEU A 102 13.77 1.43 4.31
CA LEU A 102 12.48 0.83 4.61
C LEU A 102 12.12 1.19 6.06
N SER A 103 10.93 1.71 6.27
CA SER A 103 10.46 2.20 7.58
C SER A 103 8.95 2.01 7.71
N VAL A 104 8.45 2.00 8.95
CA VAL A 104 7.01 2.08 9.22
C VAL A 104 6.62 3.55 9.23
N TYR A 105 5.70 3.94 8.36
CA TYR A 105 5.22 5.32 8.25
C TYR A 105 4.11 5.62 9.27
N GLU A 106 3.14 4.71 9.38
CA GLU A 106 2.12 4.76 10.41
C GLU A 106 1.67 3.34 10.78
N ALA A 107 1.32 3.15 12.04
CA ALA A 107 0.66 1.95 12.54
C ALA A 107 -0.28 2.39 13.65
N TRP A 108 -1.58 2.21 13.45
CA TRP A 108 -2.59 2.69 14.38
C TRP A 108 -3.78 1.75 14.45
N GLN A 109 -4.46 1.81 15.59
CA GLN A 109 -5.65 1.05 15.88
C GLN A 109 -6.67 1.95 16.59
N MET A 110 -7.93 1.84 16.20
CA MET A 110 -9.06 2.52 16.80
C MET A 110 -10.11 1.47 17.16
N TYR A 111 -10.51 1.45 18.42
CA TYR A 111 -11.58 0.59 18.92
C TYR A 111 -12.80 1.44 19.28
N TYR A 112 -13.98 1.03 18.82
CA TYR A 112 -15.24 1.69 19.11
C TYR A 112 -15.95 0.93 20.24
N PHE A 113 -16.32 1.64 21.31
CA PHE A 113 -17.11 1.07 22.41
C PHE A 113 -18.57 0.78 22.02
N VAL A 114 -19.04 1.45 20.96
CA VAL A 114 -20.37 1.29 20.35
C VAL A 114 -20.15 1.02 18.86
N PRO A 115 -20.92 0.13 18.21
CA PRO A 115 -20.73 -0.19 16.80
C PRO A 115 -20.71 1.05 15.89
N ALA A 116 -19.70 1.18 15.05
CA ALA A 116 -19.50 2.31 14.13
C ALA A 116 -20.63 2.45 13.09
N ASP A 117 -21.32 1.35 12.77
CA ASP A 117 -22.50 1.32 11.90
C ASP A 117 -23.76 1.93 12.54
N ARG A 118 -23.75 2.18 13.85
CA ARG A 118 -24.88 2.80 14.58
C ARG A 118 -24.70 4.29 14.89
N LEU A 119 -23.58 4.90 14.47
CA LEU A 119 -23.24 6.29 14.76
C LEU A 119 -23.64 7.28 13.63
N LEU A 120 -24.37 6.80 12.63
CA LEU A 120 -24.93 7.57 11.50
C LEU A 120 -26.44 7.27 11.41
#